data_AF-A0A950I8T4-F1
#
_entry.id   AF-A0A950I8T4-F1
#
_cell.length_a   1.000
_cell.length_b   1.000
_cell.length_c   1.000
_cell.angle_alpha   90.00
_cell.angle_beta   90.00
_cell.angle_gamma   90.00
#
_symmetry.space_group_name_H-M   'P 1'
#
loop_
_entity.id
_entity.type
_entity.pdbx_description
1 polymer ?
#
loop_
_entity_poly.entity_id
_entity_poly.type
_entity_poly.pdbx_seq_one_letter_code
_entity_poly.pdbx_strand_id
1 'polypeptide(L)'
;MRFLVPDRLSPGLPYPLGATSDGLGVNFAVFSAHAHKIELCLFDSAGRKELARLPLPECTGEIWHGYLPYAGAGLLYGYRAHGPYEPQRGHRFNPNKLLLDPYAKRLSGTLKWADALFGYRLNSAKADLSFDRRDSAAGMPKAVVVDDTFDWGDDKPPAVPWPKTVIYETHVRGVSMLREDLQPNVRGTFAALADPRLIDHLLRLGITTLELMPVHAFLQDRFLLERGLRNYWGYSTLSFFAPEPSYLSNSSRDEVRTAIHRLHAAGIEVILDVVYNHTCSGNEMGPTLSWRGLDNASYYRLLPDNPRYHINDTGCGNTLNICHPRVLQMVMDSLRYWANSYHVDGFRFDLASTLAREAHGFDAGSGFFDAIIQDPVLSKLKLIAEPWDIGPGGYQLGNFPPPFAEWNDRFRDSVRRFWRGDAGQRGMFAECLVGSAKLFDRRHRKPWASVNFLTSHDGATLQDLVSYAGKHNLDNGEDNRDGANE
;
A
#
# COMPACT_ATOMS: atom_id res chain seq x y z
N MET A 1 32.59 0.62 -12.99
CA MET A 1 33.35 1.76 -12.43
C MET A 1 33.17 1.75 -10.92
N ARG A 2 34.25 1.77 -10.12
CA ARG A 2 34.11 1.86 -8.65
C ARG A 2 33.74 3.31 -8.31
N PHE A 3 32.50 3.52 -7.89
CA PHE A 3 32.02 4.77 -7.33
C PHE A 3 32.87 5.12 -6.10
N LEU A 4 33.57 6.25 -6.12
CA LEU A 4 34.31 6.79 -4.98
C LEU A 4 33.29 7.47 -4.06
N VAL A 5 33.05 6.86 -2.90
CA VAL A 5 32.16 7.47 -1.91
C VAL A 5 32.89 8.66 -1.27
N PRO A 6 32.33 9.88 -1.33
CA PRO A 6 32.94 11.04 -0.69
C PRO A 6 32.87 10.93 0.83
N ASP A 7 33.74 11.64 1.53
CA ASP A 7 33.75 11.67 3.01
C ASP A 7 32.51 12.36 3.60
N ARG A 8 31.85 13.24 2.83
CA ARG A 8 30.65 14.00 3.23
C ARG A 8 29.70 14.22 2.06
N LEU A 9 28.41 14.34 2.36
CA LEU A 9 27.39 14.76 1.42
C LEU A 9 27.39 16.30 1.26
N SER A 10 27.00 16.77 0.09
CA SER A 10 26.65 18.18 -0.12
C SER A 10 25.25 18.48 0.46
N PRO A 11 24.85 19.75 0.66
CA PRO A 11 23.57 20.11 1.30
C PRO A 11 22.34 19.47 0.65
N GLY A 12 22.28 19.38 -0.69
CA GLY A 12 21.08 18.91 -1.39
C GLY A 12 19.86 19.80 -1.16
N LEU A 13 18.68 19.25 -1.40
CA LEU A 13 17.39 19.95 -1.32
C LEU A 13 16.38 19.13 -0.51
N PRO A 14 15.47 19.78 0.25
CA PRO A 14 14.43 19.09 1.01
C PRO A 14 13.29 18.53 0.15
N TYR A 15 13.29 18.78 -1.16
CA TYR A 15 12.26 18.31 -2.08
C TYR A 15 12.88 17.97 -3.45
N PRO A 16 12.39 16.94 -4.16
CA PRO A 16 11.36 15.98 -3.74
C PRO A 16 11.83 15.03 -2.63
N LEU A 17 10.88 14.47 -1.88
CA LEU A 17 11.14 13.40 -0.90
C LEU A 17 11.56 12.11 -1.59
N GLY A 18 12.36 11.31 -0.89
CA GLY A 18 13.01 10.10 -1.39
C GLY A 18 14.37 10.37 -2.03
N ALA A 19 14.85 9.39 -2.81
CA ALA A 19 16.06 9.51 -3.61
C ALA A 19 15.75 9.87 -5.06
N THR A 20 16.26 11.00 -5.54
CA THR A 20 16.03 11.52 -6.91
C THR A 20 17.35 11.77 -7.60
N SER A 21 17.55 11.15 -8.77
CA SER A 21 18.74 11.41 -9.60
C SER A 21 18.48 12.55 -10.58
N ASP A 22 19.45 13.44 -10.72
CA ASP A 22 19.47 14.55 -11.68
C ASP A 22 20.44 14.30 -12.86
N GLY A 23 21.00 13.08 -12.94
CA GLY A 23 22.03 12.69 -13.91
C GLY A 23 23.47 13.05 -13.52
N LEU A 24 23.68 13.97 -12.59
CA LEU A 24 25.01 14.33 -12.04
C LEU A 24 25.25 13.72 -10.67
N GLY A 25 24.20 13.33 -9.96
CA GLY A 25 24.23 12.74 -8.64
C GLY A 25 22.84 12.31 -8.17
N VAL A 26 22.70 12.14 -6.87
CA VAL A 26 21.43 11.78 -6.23
C VAL A 26 21.17 12.68 -5.04
N ASN A 27 20.01 13.35 -5.05
CA ASN A 27 19.46 14.04 -3.90
C ASN A 27 18.67 13.06 -3.03
N PHE A 28 18.96 13.00 -1.74
CA PHE A 28 18.22 12.23 -0.74
C PHE A 28 17.50 13.21 0.18
N ALA A 29 16.19 12.99 0.40
CA ALA A 29 15.40 13.77 1.34
C ALA A 29 14.40 12.86 2.08
N VAL A 30 14.39 12.90 3.40
CA VAL A 30 13.53 12.06 4.24
C VAL A 30 12.97 12.84 5.42
N PHE A 31 11.67 12.69 5.68
CA PHE A 31 10.99 13.34 6.79
C PHE A 31 11.28 12.63 8.12
N SER A 32 11.60 13.41 9.15
CA SER A 32 11.55 13.02 10.56
C SER A 32 11.59 14.27 11.44
N ALA A 33 10.50 14.50 12.19
CA ALA A 33 10.39 15.64 13.10
C ALA A 33 11.20 15.42 14.39
N HIS A 34 11.36 14.16 14.81
CA HIS A 34 11.95 13.83 16.11
C HIS A 34 13.35 13.19 16.04
N ALA A 35 13.90 12.95 14.85
CA ALA A 35 15.29 12.49 14.73
C ALA A 35 16.27 13.58 15.17
N HIS A 36 17.36 13.18 15.81
CA HIS A 36 18.51 14.04 16.11
C HIS A 36 19.59 13.95 15.02
N LYS A 37 19.59 12.85 14.24
CA LYS A 37 20.52 12.59 13.15
C LYS A 37 19.95 11.50 12.26
N ILE A 38 20.08 11.65 10.94
CA ILE A 38 19.84 10.58 9.98
C ILE A 38 21.11 10.29 9.21
N GLU A 39 21.42 9.00 9.06
CA GLU A 39 22.57 8.52 8.30
C GLU A 39 22.10 7.74 7.07
N LEU A 40 22.56 8.18 5.89
CA LEU A 40 22.45 7.46 4.63
C LEU A 40 23.46 6.30 4.64
N CYS A 41 22.97 5.07 4.51
CA CYS A 41 23.78 3.87 4.43
C CYS A 41 23.82 3.39 2.98
N LEU A 42 25.02 3.33 2.38
CA LEU A 42 25.23 2.88 1.00
C LEU A 42 25.69 1.43 0.99
N PHE A 43 25.22 0.64 0.02
CA PHE A 43 25.54 -0.78 -0.09
C PHE A 43 26.18 -1.11 -1.44
N ASP A 44 26.90 -2.24 -1.47
CA ASP A 44 27.34 -2.84 -2.72
C ASP A 44 26.16 -3.26 -3.59
N SER A 45 26.41 -3.55 -4.87
CA SER A 45 25.34 -3.94 -5.82
C SER A 45 24.62 -5.23 -5.43
N ALA A 46 25.21 -6.05 -4.57
CA ALA A 46 24.59 -7.26 -4.04
C ALA A 46 23.74 -7.00 -2.78
N GLY A 47 23.78 -5.79 -2.22
CA GLY A 47 23.06 -5.39 -1.01
C GLY A 47 23.57 -6.05 0.28
N ARG A 48 24.76 -6.66 0.25
CA ARG A 48 25.32 -7.46 1.35
C ARG A 48 26.29 -6.69 2.23
N LYS A 49 27.07 -5.79 1.64
CA LYS A 49 28.10 -5.03 2.35
C LYS A 49 27.74 -3.54 2.40
N GLU A 50 27.66 -2.99 3.62
CA GLU A 50 27.60 -1.54 3.83
C GLU A 50 28.96 -0.95 3.40
N LEU A 51 28.94 -0.11 2.37
CA LEU A 51 30.13 0.54 1.81
C LEU A 51 30.48 1.81 2.58
N ALA A 52 29.46 2.55 2.99
CA ALA A 52 29.63 3.81 3.71
C ALA A 52 28.36 4.17 4.48
N ARG A 53 28.56 5.02 5.48
CA ARG A 53 27.52 5.63 6.28
C ARG A 53 27.78 7.12 6.39
N LEU A 54 26.89 7.92 5.80
CA LEU A 54 27.07 9.36 5.66
C LEU A 54 25.93 10.09 6.36
N PRO A 55 26.20 10.97 7.34
CA PRO A 55 25.16 11.81 7.92
C PRO A 55 24.52 12.72 6.86
N LEU A 56 23.20 12.86 6.89
CA LEU A 56 22.50 13.91 6.12
C LEU A 56 22.86 15.27 6.75
N PRO A 57 23.48 16.20 5.99
CA PRO A 57 24.08 17.41 6.55
C PRO A 57 23.06 18.46 6.97
N GLU A 58 21.91 18.51 6.31
CA GLU A 58 20.92 19.59 6.48
C GLU A 58 19.56 19.04 6.92
N CYS A 59 18.80 19.87 7.64
CA CYS A 59 17.41 19.62 7.98
C CYS A 59 16.59 20.90 7.80
N THR A 60 15.74 20.93 6.77
CA THR A 60 14.89 22.09 6.44
C THR A 60 13.43 21.70 6.60
N GLY A 61 12.73 22.31 7.56
CA GLY A 61 11.30 22.04 7.79
C GLY A 61 10.99 20.57 8.12
N GLU A 62 11.80 19.98 9.01
CA GLU A 62 11.73 18.58 9.48
C GLU A 62 12.09 17.54 8.41
N ILE A 63 12.64 17.99 7.28
CA ILE A 63 13.13 17.12 6.21
C ILE A 63 14.65 17.11 6.25
N TRP A 64 15.23 15.94 6.51
CA TRP A 64 16.66 15.70 6.46
C TRP A 64 17.08 15.45 5.02
N HIS A 65 18.10 16.14 4.55
CA HIS A 65 18.53 16.02 3.16
C HIS A 65 20.03 16.14 2.95
N GLY A 66 20.48 15.61 1.81
CA GLY A 66 21.86 15.61 1.37
C GLY A 66 21.99 15.17 -0.08
N TYR A 67 23.05 15.61 -0.75
CA TYR A 67 23.33 15.30 -2.14
C TYR A 67 24.63 14.51 -2.27
N LEU A 68 24.55 13.40 -3.00
CA LEU A 68 25.66 12.52 -3.31
C LEU A 68 26.07 12.69 -4.78
N PRO A 69 27.16 13.39 -5.08
CA PRO A 69 27.60 13.60 -6.46
C PRO A 69 28.05 12.27 -7.09
N TYR A 70 27.89 12.16 -8.41
CA TYR A 70 28.27 11.03 -9.26
C TYR A 70 27.55 9.71 -8.96
N ALA A 71 26.58 9.71 -8.04
CA ALA A 71 25.70 8.58 -7.82
C ALA A 71 24.62 8.56 -8.91
N GLY A 72 24.05 7.38 -9.16
CA GLY A 72 22.99 7.22 -10.17
C GLY A 72 22.11 6.01 -9.90
N ALA A 73 21.24 5.71 -10.86
CA ALA A 73 20.32 4.59 -10.80
C ALA A 73 21.04 3.26 -10.52
N GLY A 74 20.39 2.41 -9.72
CA GLY A 74 20.95 1.13 -9.25
C GLY A 74 21.71 1.21 -7.93
N LEU A 75 22.03 2.41 -7.42
CA LEU A 75 22.62 2.56 -6.09
C LEU A 75 21.68 2.01 -5.01
N LEU A 76 22.18 1.09 -4.19
CA LEU A 76 21.45 0.50 -3.07
C LEU A 76 21.70 1.30 -1.79
N TYR A 77 20.62 1.64 -1.10
CA TYR A 77 20.70 2.44 0.12
C TYR A 77 19.63 2.07 1.16
N GLY A 78 19.79 2.64 2.35
CA GLY A 78 18.80 2.70 3.42
C GLY A 78 19.19 3.76 4.43
N TYR A 79 18.42 3.91 5.50
CA TYR A 79 18.68 4.90 6.55
C TYR A 79 18.93 4.28 7.91
N ARG A 80 19.64 5.01 8.76
CA ARG A 80 19.65 4.81 10.21
C ARG A 80 19.30 6.12 10.88
N ALA A 81 18.27 6.11 11.71
CA ALA A 81 17.81 7.29 12.42
C ALA A 81 18.20 7.20 13.90
N HIS A 82 18.75 8.29 14.41
CA HIS A 82 19.09 8.50 15.81
C HIS A 82 18.06 9.44 16.40
N GLY A 83 17.66 9.18 17.64
CA GLY A 83 16.66 9.98 18.35
C GLY A 83 16.36 9.34 19.71
N PRO A 84 15.35 9.86 20.43
CA PRO A 84 14.96 9.32 21.73
C PRO A 84 14.42 7.89 21.61
N TYR A 85 14.90 6.98 22.46
CA TYR A 85 14.24 5.71 22.71
C TYR A 85 13.45 5.81 24.01
N GLU A 86 12.27 6.39 23.91
CA GLU A 86 11.31 6.59 24.99
C GLU A 86 9.98 5.93 24.60
N PRO A 87 9.88 4.57 24.58
CA PRO A 87 8.68 3.90 24.12
C PRO A 87 7.42 4.33 24.87
N GLN A 88 7.53 4.66 26.17
CA GLN A 88 6.42 5.19 26.97
C GLN A 88 5.83 6.50 26.42
N ARG A 89 6.61 7.25 25.65
CA ARG A 89 6.23 8.51 25.00
C ARG A 89 6.05 8.35 23.48
N GLY A 90 6.04 7.12 22.98
CA GLY A 90 5.88 6.81 21.57
C GLY A 90 7.14 6.98 20.72
N HIS A 91 8.29 7.34 21.29
CA HIS A 91 9.54 7.45 20.54
C HIS A 91 10.30 6.12 20.52
N ARG A 92 10.57 5.60 19.31
CA ARG A 92 11.12 4.25 19.10
C ARG A 92 12.38 4.24 18.22
N PHE A 93 13.18 5.31 18.27
CA PHE A 93 14.40 5.42 17.48
C PHE A 93 15.45 4.38 17.87
N ASN A 94 15.93 3.60 16.90
CA ASN A 94 17.00 2.64 17.14
C ASN A 94 17.95 2.61 15.92
N PRO A 95 19.12 3.27 16.00
CA PRO A 95 20.05 3.37 14.86
C PRO A 95 20.70 2.04 14.50
N ASN A 96 20.57 1.00 15.34
CA ASN A 96 21.03 -0.36 14.99
C ASN A 96 20.13 -1.00 13.94
N LYS A 97 18.93 -0.47 13.71
CA LYS A 97 17.99 -0.96 12.70
C LYS A 97 18.20 -0.19 11.41
N LEU A 98 18.48 -0.90 10.32
CA LEU A 98 18.44 -0.35 8.97
C LEU A 98 16.98 -0.15 8.58
N LEU A 99 16.67 1.03 8.05
CA LEU A 99 15.32 1.47 7.70
C LEU A 99 15.22 1.64 6.18
N LEU A 100 14.10 1.22 5.62
CA LEU A 100 13.74 1.56 4.24
C LEU A 100 13.35 3.04 4.14
N ASP A 101 13.63 3.63 2.99
CA ASP A 101 13.07 4.93 2.62
C ASP A 101 11.55 4.77 2.37
N PRO A 102 10.67 5.54 3.05
CA PRO A 102 9.23 5.54 2.80
C PRO A 102 8.87 5.89 1.36
N TYR A 103 9.75 6.59 0.65
CA TYR A 103 9.62 6.99 -0.76
C TYR A 103 10.45 6.11 -1.71
N ALA A 104 10.92 4.94 -1.26
CA ALA A 104 11.64 4.00 -2.11
C ALA A 104 10.74 3.51 -3.27
N LYS A 105 11.12 3.86 -4.50
CA LYS A 105 10.42 3.49 -5.75
C LYS A 105 10.76 2.08 -6.26
N ARG A 106 11.76 1.43 -5.68
CA ARG A 106 12.16 0.05 -5.94
C ARG A 106 12.88 -0.53 -4.74
N LEU A 107 12.66 -1.82 -4.48
CA LEU A 107 13.35 -2.60 -3.45
C LEU A 107 14.23 -3.68 -4.08
N SER A 108 15.37 -3.96 -3.45
CA SER A 108 16.30 -5.02 -3.85
C SER A 108 16.55 -5.98 -2.70
N GLY A 109 16.46 -7.28 -3.01
CA GLY A 109 16.55 -8.38 -2.05
C GLY A 109 15.22 -8.67 -1.36
N THR A 110 15.19 -9.78 -0.63
CA THR A 110 14.03 -10.20 0.18
C THR A 110 14.31 -9.95 1.66
N LEU A 111 13.26 -9.65 2.41
CA LEU A 111 13.35 -9.60 3.86
C LEU A 111 13.61 -11.00 4.41
N LYS A 112 14.62 -11.12 5.28
CA LYS A 112 14.95 -12.36 5.99
C LYS A 112 14.64 -12.16 7.45
N TRP A 113 13.64 -12.88 7.94
CA TRP A 113 13.24 -12.79 9.33
C TRP A 113 14.38 -13.17 10.27
N ALA A 114 14.68 -12.25 11.18
CA ALA A 114 15.60 -12.43 12.27
C ALA A 114 15.14 -11.55 13.43
N ASP A 115 15.41 -11.96 14.66
CA ASP A 115 15.07 -11.17 15.84
C ASP A 115 15.77 -9.80 15.86
N ALA A 116 16.85 -9.64 15.10
CA ALA A 116 17.52 -8.35 14.91
C ALA A 116 16.64 -7.29 14.22
N LEU A 117 15.57 -7.68 13.51
CA LEU A 117 14.63 -6.75 12.88
C LEU A 117 13.73 -6.02 13.89
N PHE A 118 13.72 -6.45 15.15
CA PHE A 118 12.94 -5.82 16.21
C PHE A 118 13.79 -4.78 16.94
N GLY A 119 13.22 -3.59 17.18
CA GLY A 119 13.85 -2.51 17.96
C GLY A 119 14.13 -2.88 19.43
N TYR A 120 13.45 -3.93 19.91
CA TYR A 120 13.49 -4.45 21.27
C TYR A 120 13.85 -5.94 21.27
N ARG A 121 14.17 -6.49 22.44
CA ARG A 121 14.56 -7.89 22.59
C ARG A 121 13.31 -8.74 22.83
N LEU A 122 12.98 -9.64 21.91
CA LEU A 122 11.76 -10.49 21.96
C LEU A 122 11.58 -11.24 23.28
N ASN A 123 12.66 -11.79 23.86
CA ASN A 123 12.61 -12.58 25.10
C ASN A 123 12.91 -11.76 26.36
N SER A 124 12.82 -10.43 26.31
CA SER A 124 13.03 -9.59 27.49
C SER A 124 11.77 -9.54 28.35
N ALA A 125 11.93 -9.63 29.67
CA ALA A 125 10.85 -9.34 30.62
C ALA A 125 10.29 -7.91 30.49
N LYS A 126 11.03 -6.99 29.84
CA LYS A 126 10.59 -5.62 29.56
C LYS A 126 9.86 -5.49 28.21
N ALA A 127 9.71 -6.58 27.44
CA ALA A 127 9.07 -6.59 26.12
C ALA A 127 9.55 -5.44 25.21
N ASP A 128 8.63 -4.69 24.59
CA ASP A 128 8.89 -3.55 23.70
C ASP A 128 9.58 -2.35 24.38
N LEU A 129 9.66 -2.32 25.72
CA LEU A 129 10.43 -1.31 26.46
C LEU A 129 11.94 -1.61 26.49
N SER A 130 12.34 -2.82 26.13
CA SER A 130 13.76 -3.17 26.04
C SER A 130 14.40 -2.57 24.78
N PHE A 131 15.73 -2.47 24.76
CA PHE A 131 16.49 -1.95 23.62
C PHE A 131 17.40 -3.02 23.02
N ASP A 132 17.23 -3.32 21.74
CA ASP A 132 18.04 -4.29 21.00
C ASP A 132 19.14 -3.58 20.21
N ARG A 133 20.40 -4.01 20.40
CA ARG A 133 21.59 -3.41 19.77
C ARG A 133 22.10 -4.16 18.54
N ARG A 134 21.45 -5.25 18.13
CA ARG A 134 21.86 -6.05 16.97
C ARG A 134 21.57 -5.30 15.69
N ASP A 135 22.50 -5.38 14.75
CA ASP A 135 22.32 -4.80 13.42
C ASP A 135 21.30 -5.60 12.60
N SER A 136 20.32 -4.91 12.00
CA SER A 136 19.28 -5.53 11.17
C SER A 136 19.62 -5.55 9.67
N ALA A 137 20.71 -4.88 9.24
CA ALA A 137 21.00 -4.65 7.82
C ALA A 137 21.06 -5.93 6.95
N ALA A 138 21.53 -7.05 7.51
CA ALA A 138 21.62 -8.33 6.81
C ALA A 138 20.25 -8.97 6.52
N GLY A 139 19.23 -8.63 7.32
CA GLY A 139 17.85 -9.13 7.17
C GLY A 139 16.93 -8.21 6.36
N MET A 140 17.37 -6.99 6.05
CA MET A 140 16.55 -5.99 5.38
C MET A 140 16.76 -5.99 3.86
N PRO A 141 15.70 -5.83 3.04
CA PRO A 141 15.87 -5.38 1.66
C PRO A 141 16.47 -3.98 1.63
N LYS A 142 16.99 -3.56 0.47
CA LYS A 142 17.57 -2.23 0.27
C LYS A 142 16.70 -1.41 -0.67
N ALA A 143 16.55 -0.12 -0.39
CA ALA A 143 15.97 0.81 -1.34
C ALA A 143 16.93 0.97 -2.53
N VAL A 144 16.39 1.24 -3.71
CA VAL A 144 17.20 1.44 -4.91
C VAL A 144 16.90 2.80 -5.52
N VAL A 145 17.96 3.54 -5.85
CA VAL A 145 17.83 4.73 -6.70
C VAL A 145 17.39 4.28 -8.09
N VAL A 146 16.40 4.95 -8.64
CA VAL A 146 15.81 4.62 -9.95
C VAL A 146 15.94 5.79 -10.91
N ASP A 147 15.89 5.48 -12.20
CA ASP A 147 15.66 6.45 -13.27
C ASP A 147 14.19 6.38 -13.64
N ASP A 148 13.46 7.50 -13.50
CA ASP A 148 12.02 7.60 -13.75
C ASP A 148 11.64 7.69 -15.22
N THR A 149 12.59 7.83 -16.13
CA THR A 149 12.32 7.88 -17.57
C THR A 149 11.65 6.60 -18.09
N PHE A 150 10.59 6.76 -18.87
CA PHE A 150 9.92 5.70 -19.63
C PHE A 150 9.16 6.34 -20.79
N ASP A 151 9.28 5.75 -21.98
CA ASP A 151 8.62 6.25 -23.17
C ASP A 151 7.22 5.63 -23.28
N TRP A 152 6.20 6.44 -22.98
CA TRP A 152 4.80 6.05 -23.13
C TRP A 152 4.28 6.19 -24.56
N GLY A 153 5.06 6.75 -25.50
CA GLY A 153 4.61 7.00 -26.86
C GLY A 153 3.29 7.77 -26.92
N ASP A 154 2.30 7.22 -27.62
CA ASP A 154 0.97 7.82 -27.82
C ASP A 154 -0.08 7.36 -26.79
N ASP A 155 0.35 6.81 -25.64
CA ASP A 155 -0.56 6.34 -24.59
C ASP A 155 -1.58 7.41 -24.18
N LYS A 156 -2.83 6.98 -24.03
CA LYS A 156 -3.93 7.83 -23.55
C LYS A 156 -4.79 7.01 -22.60
N PRO A 157 -5.22 7.59 -21.47
CA PRO A 157 -6.12 6.91 -20.56
C PRO A 157 -7.42 6.56 -21.30
N PRO A 158 -7.91 5.30 -21.23
CA PRO A 158 -9.15 4.89 -21.87
C PRO A 158 -10.37 5.72 -21.43
N ALA A 159 -10.37 6.19 -20.17
CA ALA A 159 -11.36 7.10 -19.60
C ALA A 159 -12.82 6.64 -19.83
N VAL A 160 -13.09 5.36 -19.55
CA VAL A 160 -14.41 4.75 -19.64
C VAL A 160 -15.37 5.48 -18.69
N PRO A 161 -16.50 6.02 -19.19
CA PRO A 161 -17.46 6.69 -18.33
C PRO A 161 -18.07 5.74 -17.30
N TRP A 162 -18.25 6.21 -16.06
CA TRP A 162 -18.83 5.44 -14.96
C TRP A 162 -20.09 4.60 -15.31
N PRO A 163 -21.09 5.11 -16.07
CA PRO A 163 -22.27 4.32 -16.44
C PRO A 163 -21.99 3.11 -17.34
N LYS A 164 -20.79 3.03 -17.93
CA LYS A 164 -20.35 1.94 -18.82
C LYS A 164 -19.27 1.07 -18.16
N THR A 165 -18.85 1.40 -16.94
CA THR A 165 -17.78 0.70 -16.25
C THR A 165 -18.24 -0.68 -15.77
N VAL A 166 -17.48 -1.71 -16.12
CA VAL A 166 -17.58 -3.07 -15.59
C VAL A 166 -16.22 -3.44 -15.00
N ILE A 167 -16.17 -3.52 -13.67
CA ILE A 167 -14.95 -3.77 -12.91
C ILE A 167 -14.70 -5.28 -12.82
N TYR A 168 -13.46 -5.68 -13.07
CA TYR A 168 -12.98 -7.05 -12.89
C TYR A 168 -11.86 -7.05 -11.85
N GLU A 169 -12.19 -7.45 -10.62
CA GLU A 169 -11.19 -7.64 -9.55
C GLU A 169 -10.30 -8.84 -9.88
N THR A 170 -8.98 -8.67 -9.78
CA THR A 170 -8.01 -9.69 -10.16
C THR A 170 -6.74 -9.65 -9.31
N HIS A 171 -6.27 -10.84 -8.96
CA HIS A 171 -4.95 -11.02 -8.37
C HIS A 171 -3.88 -11.22 -9.47
N VAL A 172 -2.85 -10.36 -9.52
CA VAL A 172 -1.75 -10.41 -10.53
C VAL A 172 -1.14 -11.81 -10.66
N ARG A 173 -0.84 -12.43 -9.51
CA ARG A 173 -0.36 -13.82 -9.48
C ARG A 173 -1.39 -14.86 -9.95
N GLY A 174 -2.58 -14.87 -9.34
CA GLY A 174 -3.59 -15.90 -9.56
C GLY A 174 -4.10 -16.01 -10.99
N VAL A 175 -4.25 -14.89 -11.69
CA VAL A 175 -4.83 -14.85 -13.06
C VAL A 175 -4.07 -15.66 -14.09
N SER A 176 -2.77 -15.88 -13.86
CA SER A 176 -1.89 -16.50 -14.86
C SER A 176 -0.98 -17.60 -14.31
N MET A 177 -1.00 -17.87 -13.00
CA MET A 177 -0.09 -18.85 -12.39
C MET A 177 -0.23 -20.25 -12.99
N LEU A 178 -1.45 -20.67 -13.33
CA LEU A 178 -1.77 -21.98 -13.89
C LEU A 178 -1.85 -22.01 -15.42
N ARG A 179 -1.48 -20.91 -16.09
CA ARG A 179 -1.50 -20.83 -17.56
C ARG A 179 -0.28 -21.51 -18.17
N GLU A 180 -0.47 -22.75 -18.61
CA GLU A 180 0.61 -23.56 -19.21
C GLU A 180 1.16 -23.00 -20.52
N ASP A 181 0.37 -22.18 -21.19
CA ASP A 181 0.71 -21.53 -22.46
C ASP A 181 1.62 -20.29 -22.29
N LEU A 182 1.91 -19.89 -21.05
CA LEU A 182 2.92 -18.89 -20.69
C LEU A 182 4.23 -19.56 -20.25
N GLN A 183 5.36 -18.87 -20.48
CA GLN A 183 6.65 -19.30 -19.95
C GLN A 183 6.63 -19.30 -18.41
N PRO A 184 7.28 -20.28 -17.74
CA PRO A 184 7.20 -20.41 -16.28
C PRO A 184 7.59 -19.16 -15.48
N ASN A 185 8.56 -18.37 -15.95
CA ASN A 185 9.02 -17.13 -15.31
C ASN A 185 8.09 -15.93 -15.54
N VAL A 186 7.14 -16.03 -16.48
CA VAL A 186 6.14 -14.99 -16.77
C VAL A 186 4.85 -15.23 -15.98
N ARG A 187 4.56 -16.48 -15.61
CA ARG A 187 3.35 -16.85 -14.87
C ARG A 187 3.26 -16.11 -13.54
N GLY A 188 2.13 -15.46 -13.31
CA GLY A 188 1.83 -14.72 -12.09
C GLY A 188 2.58 -13.39 -11.94
N THR A 189 2.96 -12.77 -13.05
CA THR A 189 3.69 -11.48 -13.09
C THR A 189 2.95 -10.44 -13.94
N PHE A 190 3.39 -9.19 -13.89
CA PHE A 190 2.85 -8.14 -14.77
C PHE A 190 3.09 -8.41 -16.25
N ALA A 191 4.17 -9.11 -16.61
CA ALA A 191 4.41 -9.54 -17.98
C ALA A 191 3.29 -10.46 -18.51
N ALA A 192 2.63 -11.25 -17.65
CA ALA A 192 1.46 -12.04 -18.04
C ALA A 192 0.22 -11.17 -18.28
N LEU A 193 0.08 -10.04 -17.56
CA LEU A 193 -1.01 -9.08 -17.80
C LEU A 193 -0.88 -8.41 -19.17
N ALA A 194 0.35 -8.24 -19.65
CA ALA A 194 0.65 -7.73 -20.98
C ALA A 194 0.47 -8.77 -22.11
N ASP A 195 0.21 -10.06 -21.80
CA ASP A 195 0.12 -11.12 -22.81
C ASP A 195 -1.13 -10.93 -23.68
N PRO A 196 -1.00 -10.90 -25.02
CA PRO A 196 -2.12 -10.63 -25.93
C PRO A 196 -3.31 -11.59 -25.77
N ARG A 197 -3.06 -12.86 -25.37
CA ARG A 197 -4.13 -13.84 -25.19
C ARG A 197 -4.95 -13.56 -23.93
N LEU A 198 -4.31 -13.03 -22.88
CA LEU A 198 -5.05 -12.59 -21.69
C LEU A 198 -5.90 -11.37 -22.02
N ILE A 199 -5.32 -10.39 -22.71
CA ILE A 199 -6.04 -9.17 -23.11
C ILE A 199 -7.24 -9.53 -24.00
N ASP A 200 -7.06 -10.41 -25.00
CA ASP A 200 -8.14 -10.92 -25.84
C ASP A 200 -9.24 -11.64 -25.03
N HIS A 201 -8.86 -12.40 -23.99
CA HIS A 201 -9.82 -12.99 -23.07
C HIS A 201 -10.63 -11.92 -22.30
N LEU A 202 -9.97 -10.90 -21.75
CA LEU A 202 -10.64 -9.80 -21.03
C LEU A 202 -11.61 -9.03 -21.94
N LEU A 203 -11.19 -8.76 -23.19
CA LEU A 203 -12.05 -8.12 -24.19
C LEU A 203 -13.27 -8.97 -24.53
N ARG A 204 -13.11 -10.30 -24.71
CA ARG A 204 -14.24 -11.21 -24.95
C ARG A 204 -15.18 -11.31 -23.75
N LEU A 205 -14.67 -11.21 -22.53
CA LEU A 205 -15.48 -11.17 -21.32
C LEU A 205 -16.32 -9.87 -21.25
N GLY A 206 -15.87 -8.80 -21.91
CA GLY A 206 -16.58 -7.53 -22.02
C GLY A 206 -16.37 -6.60 -20.82
N ILE A 207 -15.30 -6.82 -20.04
CA ILE A 207 -14.91 -5.94 -18.93
C ILE A 207 -14.29 -4.66 -19.49
N THR A 208 -14.36 -3.57 -18.73
CA THR A 208 -13.79 -2.28 -19.15
C THR A 208 -12.62 -1.84 -18.27
N THR A 209 -12.59 -2.33 -17.03
CA THR A 209 -11.70 -1.82 -16.00
C THR A 209 -11.22 -3.00 -15.17
N LEU A 210 -9.90 -3.15 -15.08
CA LEU A 210 -9.24 -4.17 -14.29
C LEU A 210 -8.88 -3.57 -12.92
N GLU A 211 -9.40 -4.14 -11.84
CA GLU A 211 -9.04 -3.76 -10.47
C GLU A 211 -8.02 -4.77 -9.94
N LEU A 212 -6.78 -4.33 -9.72
CA LEU A 212 -5.71 -5.19 -9.23
C LEU A 212 -5.68 -5.17 -7.70
N MET A 213 -5.71 -6.37 -7.10
CA MET A 213 -5.38 -6.56 -5.68
C MET A 213 -4.00 -5.94 -5.34
N PRO A 214 -3.69 -5.66 -4.06
CA PRO A 214 -2.54 -4.85 -3.66
C PRO A 214 -1.23 -5.16 -4.40
N VAL A 215 -0.72 -4.16 -5.13
CA VAL A 215 0.51 -4.26 -5.93
C VAL A 215 1.70 -3.53 -5.32
N HIS A 216 1.48 -2.76 -4.25
CA HIS A 216 2.55 -2.18 -3.45
C HIS A 216 3.43 -3.28 -2.86
N ALA A 217 4.73 -3.04 -2.72
CA ALA A 217 5.61 -4.00 -2.08
C ALA A 217 5.14 -4.27 -0.65
N PHE A 218 4.97 -5.54 -0.29
CA PHE A 218 4.37 -5.95 0.97
C PHE A 218 5.23 -6.97 1.73
N LEU A 219 4.95 -7.11 3.01
CA LEU A 219 5.66 -8.02 3.90
C LEU A 219 5.05 -9.42 3.85
N GLN A 220 5.90 -10.44 3.85
CA GLN A 220 5.51 -11.80 4.19
C GLN A 220 5.56 -11.97 5.70
N ASP A 221 4.41 -11.91 6.36
CA ASP A 221 4.30 -11.86 7.82
C ASP A 221 4.96 -13.06 8.50
N ARG A 222 5.69 -12.79 9.61
CA ARG A 222 6.46 -13.82 10.33
C ARG A 222 5.58 -14.99 10.78
N PHE A 223 4.39 -14.70 11.30
CA PHE A 223 3.48 -15.73 11.82
C PHE A 223 2.94 -16.64 10.71
N LEU A 224 2.75 -16.12 9.50
CA LEU A 224 2.36 -16.93 8.33
C LEU A 224 3.50 -17.86 7.93
N LEU A 225 4.72 -17.33 7.82
CA LEU A 225 5.89 -18.11 7.43
C LEU A 225 6.23 -19.21 8.44
N GLU A 226 6.07 -18.94 9.75
CA GLU A 226 6.26 -19.94 10.82
C GLU A 226 5.25 -21.10 10.72
N ARG A 227 4.09 -20.87 10.09
CA ARG A 227 3.08 -21.90 9.76
C ARG A 227 3.25 -22.51 8.37
N GLY A 228 4.27 -22.13 7.62
CA GLY A 228 4.47 -22.56 6.22
C GLY A 228 3.52 -21.88 5.21
N LEU A 229 2.82 -20.83 5.64
CA LEU A 229 1.91 -20.03 4.83
C LEU A 229 2.61 -18.78 4.28
N ARG A 230 1.90 -18.04 3.42
CA ARG A 230 2.37 -16.78 2.84
C ARG A 230 1.23 -15.78 2.76
N ASN A 231 1.57 -14.50 2.85
CA ASN A 231 0.65 -13.45 2.50
C ASN A 231 0.44 -13.49 0.98
N TYR A 232 -0.74 -13.95 0.56
CA TYR A 232 -1.10 -14.06 -0.84
C TYR A 232 -1.62 -12.72 -1.36
N TRP A 233 -2.62 -12.14 -0.67
CA TRP A 233 -3.35 -10.95 -1.11
C TRP A 233 -2.52 -9.66 -1.11
N GLY A 234 -1.58 -9.50 -0.17
CA GLY A 234 -0.68 -8.35 -0.14
C GLY A 234 -1.13 -7.16 0.72
N TYR A 235 -2.20 -7.28 1.52
CA TYR A 235 -2.66 -6.25 2.48
C TYR A 235 -1.75 -6.14 3.72
N SER A 236 -0.46 -5.90 3.51
CA SER A 236 0.56 -5.67 4.56
C SER A 236 1.70 -4.83 3.98
N THR A 237 1.40 -3.58 3.63
CA THR A 237 2.30 -2.72 2.83
C THR A 237 3.63 -2.43 3.52
N LEU A 238 4.73 -2.60 2.78
CA LEU A 238 6.12 -2.31 3.15
C LEU A 238 6.67 -1.05 2.46
N SER A 239 6.20 -0.73 1.25
CA SER A 239 6.50 0.53 0.57
C SER A 239 5.31 0.97 -0.29
N PHE A 240 4.94 2.24 -0.20
CA PHE A 240 3.83 2.81 -0.98
C PHE A 240 4.21 3.10 -2.44
N PHE A 241 5.51 3.21 -2.76
CA PHE A 241 5.98 3.64 -4.08
C PHE A 241 6.61 2.51 -4.91
N ALA A 242 7.03 1.43 -4.27
CA ALA A 242 7.62 0.29 -4.97
C ALA A 242 6.53 -0.73 -5.35
N PRO A 243 6.50 -1.22 -6.60
CA PRO A 243 5.71 -2.41 -6.93
C PRO A 243 6.28 -3.64 -6.22
N GLU A 244 5.41 -4.61 -5.94
CA GLU A 244 5.76 -5.88 -5.31
C GLU A 244 6.78 -6.67 -6.16
N PRO A 245 8.00 -6.91 -5.65
CA PRO A 245 9.05 -7.56 -6.42
C PRO A 245 8.69 -8.96 -6.90
N SER A 246 7.88 -9.72 -6.15
CA SER A 246 7.49 -11.08 -6.54
C SER A 246 6.50 -11.13 -7.72
N TYR A 247 5.91 -10.00 -8.11
CA TYR A 247 5.07 -9.88 -9.30
C TYR A 247 5.83 -9.41 -10.54
N LEU A 248 7.15 -9.26 -10.46
CA LEU A 248 8.01 -8.83 -11.57
C LEU A 248 8.86 -10.00 -12.08
N SER A 249 8.71 -10.35 -13.37
CA SER A 249 9.45 -11.46 -13.98
C SER A 249 10.97 -11.23 -14.05
N ASN A 250 11.39 -9.96 -14.12
CA ASN A 250 12.80 -9.57 -14.31
C ASN A 250 13.26 -8.47 -13.34
N SER A 251 12.52 -8.24 -12.25
CA SER A 251 12.79 -7.16 -11.26
C SER A 251 12.77 -5.73 -11.83
N SER A 252 12.35 -5.54 -13.08
CA SER A 252 12.11 -4.21 -13.64
C SER A 252 10.70 -3.75 -13.32
N ARG A 253 10.59 -2.57 -12.73
CA ARG A 253 9.29 -1.92 -12.50
C ARG A 253 8.59 -1.50 -13.79
N ASP A 254 9.34 -1.36 -14.89
CA ASP A 254 8.80 -0.97 -16.20
C ASP A 254 7.94 -2.09 -16.80
N GLU A 255 8.01 -3.29 -16.24
CA GLU A 255 7.06 -4.37 -16.53
C GLU A 255 5.62 -3.96 -16.20
N VAL A 256 5.42 -3.23 -15.09
CA VAL A 256 4.10 -2.69 -14.71
C VAL A 256 3.64 -1.65 -15.73
N ARG A 257 4.52 -0.70 -16.09
CA ARG A 257 4.22 0.34 -17.09
C ARG A 257 3.87 -0.28 -18.44
N THR A 258 4.61 -1.30 -18.85
CA THR A 258 4.36 -2.04 -20.09
C THR A 258 3.01 -2.76 -20.07
N ALA A 259 2.65 -3.38 -18.94
CA ALA A 259 1.35 -4.04 -18.79
C ALA A 259 0.20 -3.04 -18.90
N ILE A 260 0.28 -1.92 -18.19
CA ILE A 260 -0.74 -0.86 -18.22
C ILE A 260 -0.85 -0.27 -19.63
N HIS A 261 0.28 0.07 -20.27
CA HIS A 261 0.30 0.54 -21.66
C HIS A 261 -0.41 -0.41 -22.64
N ARG A 262 -0.21 -1.73 -22.48
CA ARG A 262 -0.87 -2.74 -23.33
C ARG A 262 -2.37 -2.85 -23.05
N LEU A 263 -2.79 -2.73 -21.79
CA LEU A 263 -4.20 -2.68 -21.40
C LEU A 263 -4.88 -1.42 -21.94
N HIS A 264 -4.24 -0.27 -21.84
CA HIS A 264 -4.71 1.00 -22.40
C HIS A 264 -4.88 0.94 -23.92
N ALA A 265 -3.91 0.37 -24.63
CA ALA A 265 -4.01 0.15 -26.07
C ALA A 265 -5.21 -0.73 -26.47
N ALA A 266 -5.70 -1.58 -25.56
CA ALA A 266 -6.91 -2.38 -25.72
C ALA A 266 -8.18 -1.68 -25.20
N GLY A 267 -8.07 -0.47 -24.64
CA GLY A 267 -9.18 0.28 -24.06
C GLY A 267 -9.61 -0.20 -22.67
N ILE A 268 -8.73 -0.91 -21.94
CA ILE A 268 -8.99 -1.41 -20.59
C ILE A 268 -8.30 -0.49 -19.59
N GLU A 269 -9.07 0.05 -18.66
CA GLU A 269 -8.56 0.85 -17.54
C GLU A 269 -7.94 -0.02 -16.46
N VAL A 270 -7.04 0.56 -15.65
CA VAL A 270 -6.42 -0.09 -14.51
C VAL A 270 -6.68 0.70 -13.23
N ILE A 271 -7.33 0.05 -12.27
CA ILE A 271 -7.53 0.52 -10.89
C ILE A 271 -6.63 -0.29 -9.97
N LEU A 272 -5.99 0.37 -9.00
CA LEU A 272 -5.21 -0.31 -7.98
C LEU A 272 -5.96 -0.34 -6.65
N ASP A 273 -6.03 -1.51 -6.04
CA ASP A 273 -6.35 -1.64 -4.62
C ASP A 273 -5.17 -1.13 -3.79
N VAL A 274 -5.44 -0.15 -2.92
CA VAL A 274 -4.42 0.57 -2.15
C VAL A 274 -4.72 0.57 -0.66
N VAL A 275 -3.70 0.16 0.10
CA VAL A 275 -3.72 0.11 1.56
C VAL A 275 -2.89 1.25 2.12
N TYR A 276 -3.56 2.33 2.53
CA TYR A 276 -2.93 3.48 3.20
C TYR A 276 -3.31 3.60 4.68
N ASN A 277 -4.23 2.75 5.16
CA ASN A 277 -4.77 2.82 6.51
C ASN A 277 -3.83 2.23 7.58
N HIS A 278 -3.00 1.23 7.23
CA HIS A 278 -2.00 0.61 8.12
C HIS A 278 -0.70 0.27 7.38
N THR A 279 0.29 -0.23 8.13
CA THR A 279 1.58 -0.73 7.59
C THR A 279 1.91 -2.11 8.15
N CYS A 280 2.81 -2.83 7.47
CA CYS A 280 3.34 -4.12 7.92
C CYS A 280 4.16 -4.10 9.23
N SER A 281 4.39 -2.92 9.84
CA SER A 281 5.12 -2.84 11.12
C SER A 281 4.29 -3.33 12.31
N GLY A 282 3.00 -3.61 12.14
CA GLY A 282 2.10 -4.07 13.21
C GLY A 282 2.04 -3.11 14.40
N ASN A 283 1.68 -3.63 15.57
CA ASN A 283 1.64 -2.88 16.84
C ASN A 283 3.05 -2.69 17.45
N GLU A 284 3.12 -2.28 18.72
CA GLU A 284 4.38 -2.08 19.46
C GLU A 284 5.31 -3.30 19.50
N MET A 285 4.75 -4.50 19.34
CA MET A 285 5.46 -5.78 19.29
C MET A 285 5.85 -6.20 17.86
N GLY A 286 5.62 -5.35 16.87
CA GLY A 286 6.04 -5.64 15.50
C GLY A 286 7.50 -5.25 15.19
N PRO A 287 7.96 -5.49 13.95
CA PRO A 287 9.32 -5.18 13.54
C PRO A 287 9.56 -3.67 13.35
N THR A 288 10.82 -3.26 13.25
CA THR A 288 11.23 -1.87 12.96
C THR A 288 11.90 -1.84 11.59
N LEU A 289 11.10 -1.57 10.54
CA LEU A 289 11.52 -1.72 9.14
C LEU A 289 11.65 -0.40 8.36
N SER A 290 10.82 0.60 8.69
CA SER A 290 10.73 1.88 7.97
C SER A 290 10.21 2.96 8.93
N TRP A 291 8.96 3.40 8.76
CA TRP A 291 8.27 4.48 9.47
C TRP A 291 8.49 4.50 10.99
N ARG A 292 8.34 3.36 11.68
CA ARG A 292 8.57 3.26 13.13
C ARG A 292 9.94 3.75 13.56
N GLY A 293 10.98 3.38 12.82
CA GLY A 293 12.35 3.75 13.14
C GLY A 293 12.69 5.18 12.73
N LEU A 294 11.98 5.73 11.74
CA LEU A 294 12.17 7.09 11.24
C LEU A 294 11.45 8.14 12.09
N ASP A 295 10.19 7.92 12.43
CA ASP A 295 9.41 8.80 13.31
C ASP A 295 8.08 8.15 13.75
N ASN A 296 8.13 7.24 14.73
CA ASN A 296 6.93 6.50 15.18
C ASN A 296 5.77 7.42 15.62
N ALA A 297 6.07 8.54 16.29
CA ALA A 297 5.05 9.44 16.84
C ALA A 297 4.35 10.28 15.76
N SER A 298 5.03 10.55 14.65
CA SER A 298 4.44 11.29 13.53
C SER A 298 3.67 10.37 12.59
N TYR A 299 4.23 9.20 12.25
CA TYR A 299 3.65 8.31 11.24
C TYR A 299 2.42 7.53 11.72
N TYR A 300 2.30 7.23 13.00
CA TYR A 300 1.21 6.39 13.51
C TYR A 300 0.33 7.11 14.52
N ARG A 301 -0.96 6.74 14.55
CA ARG A 301 -1.88 7.19 15.60
C ARG A 301 -1.57 6.40 16.88
N LEU A 302 -1.25 7.14 17.94
CA LEU A 302 -0.93 6.59 19.26
C LEU A 302 -2.09 6.87 20.22
N LEU A 303 -2.26 6.03 21.24
CA LEU A 303 -3.26 6.29 22.29
C LEU A 303 -2.88 7.59 23.04
N PRO A 304 -3.77 8.60 23.13
CA PRO A 304 -3.45 9.89 23.74
C PRO A 304 -2.91 9.80 25.18
N ASP A 305 -3.51 8.93 26.00
CA ASP A 305 -3.13 8.74 27.41
C ASP A 305 -1.98 7.74 27.60
N ASN A 306 -1.64 6.97 26.56
CA ASN A 306 -0.60 5.96 26.62
C ASN A 306 0.09 5.78 25.26
N PRO A 307 0.93 6.76 24.86
CA PRO A 307 1.51 6.81 23.52
C PRO A 307 2.51 5.67 23.23
N ARG A 308 2.75 4.77 24.20
CA ARG A 308 3.40 3.49 23.96
C ARG A 308 2.66 2.63 22.94
N TYR A 309 1.34 2.65 22.99
CA TYR A 309 0.47 1.77 22.22
C TYR A 309 -0.16 2.51 21.02
N HIS A 310 -0.39 1.75 19.97
CA HIS A 310 -1.01 2.23 18.73
C HIS A 310 -2.54 2.14 18.80
N ILE A 311 -3.21 3.08 18.14
CA ILE A 311 -4.63 2.94 17.82
C ILE A 311 -4.75 1.91 16.69
N ASN A 312 -5.65 0.94 16.85
CA ASN A 312 -5.84 -0.18 15.92
C ASN A 312 -7.26 -0.18 15.32
N ASP A 313 -7.62 0.88 14.60
CA ASP A 313 -8.92 0.98 13.92
C ASP A 313 -9.01 0.06 12.67
N THR A 314 -7.87 -0.50 12.25
CA THR A 314 -7.72 -1.37 11.06
C THR A 314 -7.75 -2.86 11.38
N GLY A 315 -7.46 -3.25 12.62
CA GLY A 315 -7.29 -4.65 13.03
C GLY A 315 -5.89 -5.21 12.77
N CYS A 316 -5.03 -4.48 12.05
CA CYS A 316 -3.69 -4.93 11.64
C CYS A 316 -2.57 -4.51 12.61
N GLY A 317 -2.94 -3.95 13.77
CA GLY A 317 -2.05 -3.59 14.88
C GLY A 317 -1.63 -2.12 14.91
N ASN A 318 -1.77 -1.38 13.80
CA ASN A 318 -1.52 0.06 13.75
C ASN A 318 -2.47 0.78 12.80
N THR A 319 -2.56 2.09 12.98
CA THR A 319 -3.26 3.01 12.08
C THR A 319 -2.31 4.13 11.68
N LEU A 320 -2.19 4.40 10.38
CA LEU A 320 -1.39 5.50 9.85
C LEU A 320 -2.02 6.85 10.22
N ASN A 321 -1.21 7.83 10.60
CA ASN A 321 -1.68 9.14 11.07
C ASN A 321 -1.92 10.12 9.92
N ILE A 322 -3.03 9.96 9.20
CA ILE A 322 -3.37 10.82 8.07
C ILE A 322 -3.61 12.29 8.47
N CYS A 323 -3.95 12.58 9.73
CA CYS A 323 -4.03 13.95 10.25
C CYS A 323 -2.68 14.69 10.23
N HIS A 324 -1.56 13.96 10.22
CA HIS A 324 -0.24 14.58 10.19
C HIS A 324 0.10 15.07 8.76
N PRO A 325 0.43 16.36 8.55
CA PRO A 325 0.62 16.92 7.21
C PRO A 325 1.62 16.17 6.33
N ARG A 326 2.74 15.71 6.91
CA ARG A 326 3.77 14.94 6.17
C ARG A 326 3.36 13.51 5.83
N VAL A 327 2.45 12.93 6.60
CA VAL A 327 1.92 11.58 6.35
C VAL A 327 0.84 11.67 5.28
N LEU A 328 -0.06 12.65 5.38
CA LEU A 328 -0.99 12.99 4.30
C LEU A 328 -0.24 13.29 3.01
N GLN A 329 0.79 14.14 3.05
CA GLN A 329 1.64 14.44 1.90
C GLN A 329 2.21 13.16 1.28
N MET A 330 2.71 12.20 2.07
CA MET A 330 3.23 10.93 1.58
C MET A 330 2.17 10.10 0.85
N VAL A 331 0.95 10.03 1.38
CA VAL A 331 -0.15 9.34 0.71
C VAL A 331 -0.52 10.04 -0.60
N MET A 332 -0.65 11.37 -0.59
CA MET A 332 -0.95 12.16 -1.79
C MET A 332 0.14 12.06 -2.85
N ASP A 333 1.42 12.10 -2.45
CA ASP A 333 2.57 11.96 -3.34
C ASP A 333 2.63 10.55 -3.92
N SER A 334 2.29 9.52 -3.15
CA SER A 334 2.18 8.14 -3.63
C SER A 334 1.09 7.98 -4.68
N LEU A 335 -0.13 8.46 -4.39
CA LEU A 335 -1.24 8.46 -5.35
C LEU A 335 -0.85 9.19 -6.65
N ARG A 336 -0.26 10.39 -6.54
CA ARG A 336 0.22 11.16 -7.72
C ARG A 336 1.32 10.43 -8.46
N TYR A 337 2.20 9.72 -7.76
CA TYR A 337 3.27 8.95 -8.38
C TYR A 337 2.72 7.78 -9.20
N TRP A 338 1.76 7.02 -8.68
CA TRP A 338 1.09 5.94 -9.42
C TRP A 338 0.29 6.47 -10.61
N ALA A 339 -0.44 7.57 -10.44
CA ALA A 339 -1.17 8.21 -11.53
C ALA A 339 -0.25 8.71 -12.65
N ASN A 340 0.80 9.48 -12.32
CA ASN A 340 1.65 10.11 -13.33
C ASN A 340 2.74 9.19 -13.89
N SER A 341 3.27 8.26 -13.08
CA SER A 341 4.43 7.45 -13.47
C SER A 341 4.04 6.06 -13.97
N TYR A 342 2.83 5.60 -13.67
CA TYR A 342 2.29 4.32 -14.13
C TYR A 342 0.98 4.46 -14.92
N HIS A 343 0.43 5.66 -15.04
CA HIS A 343 -0.83 5.95 -15.75
C HIS A 343 -2.02 5.16 -15.21
N VAL A 344 -2.07 4.91 -13.90
CA VAL A 344 -3.22 4.27 -13.26
C VAL A 344 -4.47 5.17 -13.37
N ASP A 345 -5.62 4.59 -13.71
CA ASP A 345 -6.89 5.31 -13.95
C ASP A 345 -7.73 5.54 -12.69
N GLY A 346 -7.38 4.88 -11.58
CA GLY A 346 -8.09 5.01 -10.32
C GLY A 346 -7.58 4.15 -9.18
N PHE A 347 -8.21 4.31 -8.03
CA PHE A 347 -7.83 3.63 -6.80
C PHE A 347 -9.07 3.10 -6.09
N ARG A 348 -8.98 1.86 -5.59
CA ARG A 348 -9.88 1.30 -4.58
C ARG A 348 -9.17 1.34 -3.23
N PHE A 349 -9.72 2.09 -2.28
CA PHE A 349 -9.12 2.30 -0.97
C PHE A 349 -9.65 1.25 0.02
N ASP A 350 -8.75 0.38 0.47
CA ASP A 350 -8.96 -0.54 1.57
C ASP A 350 -9.22 0.21 2.88
N LEU A 351 -10.21 -0.26 3.65
CA LEU A 351 -10.67 0.32 4.91
C LEU A 351 -10.71 1.86 4.88
N ALA A 352 -11.34 2.42 3.85
CA ALA A 352 -11.22 3.83 3.50
C ALA A 352 -11.72 4.77 4.61
N SER A 353 -12.63 4.30 5.47
CA SER A 353 -13.11 5.07 6.64
C SER A 353 -11.95 5.52 7.52
N THR A 354 -10.90 4.71 7.65
CA THR A 354 -9.74 5.03 8.48
C THR A 354 -8.97 6.24 7.97
N LEU A 355 -8.94 6.48 6.64
CA LEU A 355 -8.23 7.61 6.03
C LEU A 355 -8.88 8.96 6.34
N ALA A 356 -10.15 8.94 6.70
CA ALA A 356 -10.95 10.11 7.03
C ALA A 356 -11.16 10.29 8.54
N ARG A 357 -10.42 9.54 9.37
CA ARG A 357 -10.50 9.67 10.83
C ARG A 357 -9.69 10.87 11.31
N GLU A 358 -10.39 11.80 11.95
CA GLU A 358 -9.83 12.91 12.70
C GLU A 358 -9.84 12.59 14.21
N ALA A 359 -9.51 13.57 15.06
CA ALA A 359 -9.50 13.40 16.51
C ALA A 359 -10.85 12.94 17.11
N HIS A 360 -11.97 13.21 16.43
CA HIS A 360 -13.33 12.92 16.90
C HIS A 360 -14.02 11.78 16.15
N GLY A 361 -13.32 11.07 15.26
CA GLY A 361 -13.87 9.98 14.44
C GLY A 361 -13.85 10.31 12.95
N PHE A 362 -14.64 9.59 12.16
CA PHE A 362 -14.77 9.82 10.73
C PHE A 362 -15.36 11.20 10.44
N ASP A 363 -14.70 11.95 9.55
CA ASP A 363 -15.15 13.25 9.06
C ASP A 363 -15.14 13.29 7.52
N ALA A 364 -16.31 13.53 6.93
CA ALA A 364 -16.46 13.69 5.48
C ALA A 364 -15.84 14.99 4.94
N GLY A 365 -15.41 15.90 5.82
CA GLY A 365 -14.58 17.07 5.54
C GLY A 365 -13.16 16.95 6.10
N SER A 366 -12.66 15.73 6.32
CA SER A 366 -11.29 15.49 6.77
C SER A 366 -10.25 16.06 5.80
N GLY A 367 -9.05 16.33 6.32
CA GLY A 367 -7.95 16.87 5.51
C GLY A 367 -7.56 15.98 4.33
N PHE A 368 -7.79 14.67 4.44
CA PHE A 368 -7.62 13.72 3.34
C PHE A 368 -8.56 14.00 2.16
N PHE A 369 -9.86 14.15 2.44
CA PHE A 369 -10.84 14.42 1.39
C PHE A 369 -10.63 15.79 0.75
N ASP A 370 -10.32 16.81 1.57
CA ASP A 370 -9.98 18.14 1.06
C ASP A 370 -8.78 18.06 0.10
N ALA A 371 -7.72 17.34 0.47
CA ALA A 371 -6.52 17.23 -0.34
C ALA A 371 -6.74 16.47 -1.66
N ILE A 372 -7.44 15.34 -1.64
CA ILE A 372 -7.62 14.49 -2.84
C ILE A 372 -8.64 15.04 -3.83
N ILE A 373 -9.73 15.66 -3.34
CA ILE A 373 -10.81 16.16 -4.20
C ILE A 373 -10.36 17.41 -4.97
N GLN A 374 -9.53 18.27 -4.36
CA GLN A 374 -9.01 19.46 -5.04
C GLN A 374 -7.78 19.17 -5.92
N ASP A 375 -7.11 18.03 -5.76
CA ASP A 375 -5.84 17.74 -6.45
C ASP A 375 -6.05 17.67 -7.98
N PRO A 376 -5.32 18.47 -8.79
CA PRO A 376 -5.53 18.54 -10.25
C PRO A 376 -5.25 17.26 -11.03
N VAL A 377 -4.50 16.33 -10.45
CA VAL A 377 -4.21 15.01 -11.02
C VAL A 377 -5.27 14.02 -10.53
N LEU A 378 -5.44 13.91 -9.22
CA LEU A 378 -6.22 12.83 -8.61
C LEU A 378 -7.74 13.03 -8.73
N SER A 379 -8.21 14.27 -8.78
CA SER A 379 -9.64 14.60 -8.94
C SER A 379 -10.27 14.09 -10.25
N LYS A 380 -9.43 13.70 -11.23
CA LYS A 380 -9.86 13.18 -12.53
C LYS A 380 -9.98 11.65 -12.55
N LEU A 381 -9.46 10.97 -11.55
CA LEU A 381 -9.36 9.52 -11.50
C LEU A 381 -10.61 8.90 -10.86
N LYS A 382 -10.81 7.60 -11.06
CA LYS A 382 -11.85 6.85 -10.35
C LYS A 382 -11.42 6.62 -8.90
N LEU A 383 -12.25 7.05 -7.94
CA LEU A 383 -12.01 6.85 -6.51
C LEU A 383 -13.11 5.93 -5.96
N ILE A 384 -12.73 4.74 -5.52
CA ILE A 384 -13.62 3.73 -4.93
C ILE A 384 -13.22 3.52 -3.48
N ALA A 385 -14.16 3.55 -2.55
CA ALA A 385 -13.91 3.33 -1.13
C ALA A 385 -14.51 1.98 -0.69
N GLU A 386 -13.79 1.28 0.20
CA GLU A 386 -14.39 0.39 1.18
C GLU A 386 -14.90 1.24 2.35
N PRO A 387 -16.22 1.49 2.46
CA PRO A 387 -16.74 2.54 3.33
C PRO A 387 -16.94 2.06 4.77
N TRP A 388 -16.03 1.24 5.27
CA TRP A 388 -16.00 0.81 6.67
C TRP A 388 -14.58 0.58 7.17
N ASP A 389 -14.44 0.56 8.48
CA ASP A 389 -13.33 -0.04 9.19
C ASP A 389 -13.85 -0.68 10.49
N ILE A 390 -12.98 -1.34 11.26
CA ILE A 390 -13.39 -2.06 12.47
C ILE A 390 -13.40 -1.17 13.73
N GLY A 391 -12.96 0.09 13.61
CA GLY A 391 -12.91 1.04 14.70
C GLY A 391 -14.30 1.55 15.12
N PRO A 392 -14.42 2.23 16.27
CA PRO A 392 -15.67 2.82 16.71
C PRO A 392 -16.25 3.77 15.65
N GLY A 393 -17.52 3.56 15.30
CA GLY A 393 -18.19 4.33 14.24
C GLY A 393 -17.61 4.11 12.83
N GLY A 394 -16.96 2.97 12.59
CA GLY A 394 -16.28 2.69 11.32
C GLY A 394 -17.19 2.55 10.10
N TYR A 395 -18.44 2.10 10.28
CA TYR A 395 -19.38 1.89 9.16
C TYR A 395 -19.92 3.21 8.61
N GLN A 396 -19.53 3.55 7.38
CA GLN A 396 -19.75 4.85 6.74
C GLN A 396 -20.36 4.74 5.34
N LEU A 397 -21.05 3.63 5.03
CA LEU A 397 -21.70 3.43 3.73
C LEU A 397 -22.63 4.61 3.37
N GLY A 398 -22.35 5.20 2.21
CA GLY A 398 -23.02 6.36 1.64
C GLY A 398 -22.49 7.70 2.14
N ASN A 399 -21.67 7.76 3.19
CA ASN A 399 -21.24 9.01 3.83
C ASN A 399 -19.98 9.63 3.19
N PHE A 400 -19.36 8.96 2.22
CA PHE A 400 -18.21 9.51 1.50
C PHE A 400 -18.65 10.70 0.60
N PRO A 401 -17.81 11.75 0.51
CA PRO A 401 -18.10 12.89 -0.36
C PRO A 401 -18.02 12.52 -1.85
N PRO A 402 -18.77 13.20 -2.73
CA PRO A 402 -18.46 13.17 -4.16
C PRO A 402 -17.00 13.59 -4.38
N PRO A 403 -16.23 12.94 -5.27
CA PRO A 403 -16.68 12.04 -6.34
C PRO A 403 -16.60 10.53 -6.02
N PHE A 404 -16.40 10.14 -4.75
CA PHE A 404 -16.17 8.73 -4.40
C PHE A 404 -17.38 7.83 -4.77
N ALA A 405 -17.06 6.68 -5.38
CA ALA A 405 -17.92 5.52 -5.40
C ALA A 405 -17.58 4.62 -4.20
N GLU A 406 -18.51 3.77 -3.78
CA GLU A 406 -18.39 2.96 -2.58
C GLU A 406 -18.80 1.52 -2.87
N TRP A 407 -18.02 0.56 -2.37
CA TRP A 407 -18.44 -0.84 -2.29
C TRP A 407 -19.73 -0.94 -1.47
N ASN A 408 -20.77 -1.53 -2.06
CA ASN A 408 -22.08 -1.66 -1.44
C ASN A 408 -22.28 -3.08 -0.87
N ASP A 409 -21.80 -3.31 0.35
CA ASP A 409 -22.03 -4.56 1.09
C ASP A 409 -23.52 -4.82 1.35
N ARG A 410 -24.32 -3.77 1.53
CA ARG A 410 -25.77 -3.91 1.67
C ARG A 410 -26.41 -4.47 0.40
N PHE A 411 -25.93 -4.12 -0.79
CA PHE A 411 -26.33 -4.76 -2.04
C PHE A 411 -25.95 -6.23 -2.03
N ARG A 412 -24.67 -6.54 -1.75
CA ARG A 412 -24.15 -7.91 -1.67
C ARG A 412 -25.02 -8.78 -0.77
N ASP A 413 -25.22 -8.37 0.47
CA ASP A 413 -25.92 -9.17 1.48
C ASP A 413 -27.41 -9.32 1.16
N SER A 414 -28.06 -8.24 0.72
CA SER A 414 -29.49 -8.26 0.42
C SER A 414 -29.81 -9.13 -0.79
N VAL A 415 -28.99 -9.06 -1.84
CA VAL A 415 -29.17 -9.89 -3.04
C VAL A 415 -28.86 -11.36 -2.72
N ARG A 416 -27.78 -11.65 -1.98
CA ARG A 416 -27.47 -13.01 -1.50
C ARG A 416 -28.65 -13.60 -0.71
N ARG A 417 -29.16 -12.88 0.29
CA ARG A 417 -30.28 -13.33 1.13
C ARG A 417 -31.58 -13.51 0.35
N PHE A 418 -31.85 -12.64 -0.62
CA PHE A 418 -33.01 -12.76 -1.50
C PHE A 418 -32.97 -14.08 -2.29
N TRP A 419 -31.83 -14.41 -2.90
CA TRP A 419 -31.67 -15.66 -3.66
C TRP A 419 -31.55 -16.91 -2.79
N ARG A 420 -31.01 -16.79 -1.57
CA ARG A 420 -31.04 -17.86 -0.56
C ARG A 420 -32.46 -18.23 -0.13
N GLY A 421 -33.43 -17.32 -0.31
CA GLY A 421 -34.84 -17.54 0.03
C GLY A 421 -35.24 -17.01 1.40
N ASP A 422 -34.44 -16.12 2.01
CA ASP A 422 -34.78 -15.49 3.29
C ASP A 422 -36.11 -14.72 3.19
N ALA A 423 -36.93 -14.79 4.25
CA ALA A 423 -38.20 -14.06 4.30
C ALA A 423 -37.97 -12.53 4.33
N GLY A 424 -38.92 -11.77 3.76
CA GLY A 424 -38.95 -10.30 3.87
C GLY A 424 -37.99 -9.52 2.97
N GLN A 425 -37.24 -10.17 2.07
CA GLN A 425 -36.18 -9.51 1.29
C GLN A 425 -36.67 -8.66 0.10
N ARG A 426 -37.93 -8.81 -0.35
CA ARG A 426 -38.44 -8.14 -1.58
C ARG A 426 -38.24 -6.62 -1.58
N GLY A 427 -38.51 -5.95 -0.46
CA GLY A 427 -38.40 -4.49 -0.37
C GLY A 427 -36.94 -4.02 -0.48
N MET A 428 -36.03 -4.70 0.22
CA MET A 428 -34.60 -4.39 0.17
C MET A 428 -34.00 -4.70 -1.20
N PHE A 429 -34.42 -5.80 -1.82
CA PHE A 429 -34.00 -6.17 -3.17
C PHE A 429 -34.44 -5.12 -4.20
N ALA A 430 -35.68 -4.63 -4.13
CA ALA A 430 -36.16 -3.55 -5.00
C ALA A 430 -35.33 -2.25 -4.84
N GLU A 431 -34.93 -1.91 -3.61
CA GLU A 431 -34.04 -0.77 -3.33
C GLU A 431 -32.66 -0.94 -3.95
N CYS A 432 -32.11 -2.16 -3.91
CA CYS A 432 -30.82 -2.49 -4.53
C CYS A 432 -30.85 -2.37 -6.06
N LEU A 433 -31.93 -2.83 -6.71
CA LEU A 433 -32.08 -2.79 -8.17
C LEU A 433 -32.09 -1.38 -8.75
N VAL A 434 -32.57 -0.39 -8.00
CA VAL A 434 -32.62 1.02 -8.42
C VAL A 434 -31.38 1.81 -7.97
N GLY A 435 -30.27 1.12 -7.68
CA GLY A 435 -28.99 1.74 -7.33
C GLY A 435 -28.89 2.23 -5.88
N SER A 436 -29.68 1.66 -4.96
CA SER A 436 -29.66 2.00 -3.52
C SER A 436 -29.83 3.51 -3.27
N ALA A 437 -30.76 4.13 -3.99
CA ALA A 437 -30.99 5.58 -3.99
C ALA A 437 -31.13 6.20 -2.59
N LYS A 438 -31.71 5.50 -1.61
CA LYS A 438 -31.80 6.03 -0.24
C LYS A 438 -30.45 6.33 0.41
N LEU A 439 -29.40 5.61 0.02
CA LEU A 439 -28.03 5.82 0.52
C LEU A 439 -27.29 6.87 -0.32
N PHE A 440 -27.44 6.79 -1.64
CA PHE A 440 -26.57 7.49 -2.58
C PHE A 440 -27.21 8.68 -3.31
N ASP A 441 -28.54 8.80 -3.37
CA ASP A 441 -29.23 9.93 -4.04
C ASP A 441 -29.25 11.18 -3.15
N ARG A 442 -28.05 11.68 -2.87
CA ARG A 442 -27.80 12.90 -2.10
C ARG A 442 -26.53 13.56 -2.61
N ARG A 443 -26.42 14.88 -2.41
CA ARG A 443 -25.26 15.68 -2.83
C ARG A 443 -24.89 15.50 -4.32
N HIS A 444 -25.89 15.30 -5.19
CA HIS A 444 -25.73 15.05 -6.62
C HIS A 444 -24.90 13.82 -7.00
N ARG A 445 -24.67 12.89 -6.07
CA ARG A 445 -24.14 11.58 -6.39
C ARG A 445 -25.14 10.85 -7.27
N LYS A 446 -24.60 10.04 -8.17
CA LYS A 446 -25.36 9.35 -9.22
C LYS A 446 -25.37 7.86 -8.92
N PRO A 447 -26.18 7.04 -9.61
CA PRO A 447 -26.30 5.61 -9.29
C PRO A 447 -24.96 4.85 -9.30
N TRP A 448 -23.99 5.29 -10.11
CA TRP A 448 -22.65 4.71 -10.14
C TRP A 448 -21.81 4.96 -8.89
N ALA A 449 -22.27 5.80 -7.95
CA ALA A 449 -21.67 5.90 -6.62
C ALA A 449 -21.80 4.58 -5.83
N SER A 450 -22.72 3.71 -6.21
CA SER A 450 -22.85 2.35 -5.69
C SER A 450 -22.07 1.37 -6.56
N VAL A 451 -20.97 0.82 -6.05
CA VAL A 451 -20.28 -0.32 -6.67
C VAL A 451 -20.96 -1.60 -6.17
N ASN A 452 -21.80 -2.17 -7.03
CA ASN A 452 -22.56 -3.37 -6.73
C ASN A 452 -21.73 -4.62 -7.05
N PHE A 453 -21.64 -5.54 -6.09
CA PHE A 453 -20.94 -6.81 -6.25
C PHE A 453 -21.67 -7.92 -5.50
N LEU A 454 -21.48 -9.16 -5.94
CA LEU A 454 -21.98 -10.34 -5.23
C LEU A 454 -20.88 -11.08 -4.48
N THR A 455 -19.65 -11.02 -4.97
CA THR A 455 -18.46 -11.67 -4.40
C THR A 455 -17.25 -10.79 -4.68
N SER A 456 -16.25 -10.92 -3.82
CA SER A 456 -14.97 -10.21 -3.85
C SER A 456 -13.90 -11.19 -3.37
N HIS A 457 -12.65 -10.73 -3.26
CA HIS A 457 -11.59 -11.48 -2.60
C HIS A 457 -11.93 -11.82 -1.13
N ASP A 458 -12.70 -10.96 -0.45
CA ASP A 458 -13.23 -11.24 0.88
C ASP A 458 -14.42 -12.21 0.83
N GLY A 459 -14.29 -13.32 1.56
CA GLY A 459 -15.32 -14.33 1.70
C GLY A 459 -15.33 -15.37 0.58
N ALA A 460 -16.51 -15.88 0.25
CA ALA A 460 -16.67 -16.95 -0.72
C ALA A 460 -16.60 -16.43 -2.17
N THR A 461 -15.99 -17.24 -3.04
CA THR A 461 -16.14 -17.08 -4.51
C THR A 461 -17.59 -17.32 -4.91
N LEU A 462 -17.99 -16.92 -6.12
CA LEU A 462 -19.38 -17.14 -6.58
C LEU A 462 -19.74 -18.63 -6.62
N GLN A 463 -18.77 -19.49 -6.96
CA GLN A 463 -18.95 -20.94 -6.94
C GLN A 463 -19.15 -21.45 -5.51
N ASP A 464 -18.32 -21.02 -4.56
CA ASP A 464 -18.39 -21.51 -3.18
C ASP A 464 -19.62 -20.99 -2.45
N LEU A 465 -20.06 -19.76 -2.76
CA LEU A 465 -21.26 -19.14 -2.21
C LEU A 465 -22.52 -19.99 -2.42
N VAL A 466 -22.58 -20.76 -3.52
CA VAL A 466 -23.69 -21.66 -3.83
C VAL A 466 -23.37 -23.14 -3.56
N SER A 467 -22.16 -23.45 -3.11
CA SER A 467 -21.70 -24.83 -2.86
C SER A 467 -21.55 -25.16 -1.37
N TYR A 468 -21.38 -24.15 -0.51
CA TYR A 468 -21.12 -24.34 0.92
C TYR A 468 -22.05 -23.50 1.78
N ALA A 469 -22.47 -24.06 2.91
CA ALA A 469 -23.27 -23.36 3.93
C ALA A 469 -22.43 -22.73 5.04
N GLY A 470 -21.12 -22.99 5.06
CA GLY A 470 -20.20 -22.47 6.08
C GLY A 470 -18.77 -22.48 5.59
N LYS A 471 -17.92 -21.69 6.26
CA LYS A 471 -16.49 -21.54 5.91
C LYS A 471 -15.67 -22.78 6.25
N HIS A 472 -14.64 -23.02 5.44
CA HIS A 472 -13.71 -24.15 5.56
C HIS A 472 -12.26 -23.65 5.50
N ASN A 473 -11.88 -22.83 6.48
CA ASN A 473 -10.60 -22.12 6.56
C ASN A 473 -9.56 -22.89 7.39
N LEU A 474 -9.72 -24.21 7.57
CA LEU A 474 -8.82 -25.01 8.41
C LEU A 474 -7.36 -24.95 7.94
N ASP A 475 -7.15 -24.79 6.63
CA ASP A 475 -5.82 -24.68 6.02
C ASP A 475 -5.07 -23.39 6.42
N ASN A 476 -5.76 -22.39 6.98
CA ASN A 476 -5.14 -21.17 7.50
C ASN A 476 -4.46 -21.39 8.87
N GLY A 477 -4.70 -22.53 9.52
CA GLY A 477 -4.06 -22.90 10.78
C GLY A 477 -4.55 -22.09 11.99
N GLU A 478 -5.79 -21.61 11.95
CA GLU A 478 -6.43 -20.81 13.02
C GLU A 478 -7.67 -21.48 13.62
N ASP A 479 -7.81 -22.80 13.42
CA ASP A 479 -8.94 -23.61 13.88
C ASP A 479 -10.29 -23.09 13.33
N ASN A 480 -10.30 -22.64 12.08
CA ASN A 480 -11.47 -22.08 11.38
C ASN A 480 -12.06 -20.82 12.05
N ARG A 481 -11.30 -20.12 12.91
CA ARG A 481 -11.79 -18.93 13.62
C ARG A 481 -11.77 -17.67 12.75
N ASP A 482 -10.85 -17.60 11.80
CA ASP A 482 -10.70 -16.51 10.83
C ASP A 482 -11.83 -16.52 9.77
N GLY A 483 -12.09 -15.37 9.15
CA GLY A 483 -13.17 -15.18 8.16
C GLY A 483 -14.55 -14.93 8.76
N ALA A 484 -15.43 -14.28 8.00
CA ALA A 484 -16.79 -13.97 8.41
C ALA A 484 -17.62 -15.25 8.66
N ASN A 485 -18.50 -15.20 9.66
CA ASN A 485 -19.51 -16.24 9.89
C ASN A 485 -20.79 -15.78 9.18
N GLU A 486 -20.99 -16.20 7.93
CA GLU A 486 -22.20 -15.91 7.13
C GLU A 486 -23.20 -17.07 7.08
#